data_AF-A0A534V8A4-F1
#
_entry.id   AF-A0A534V8A4-F1
#
_cell.length_a   1.000
_cell.length_b   1.000
_cell.length_c   1.000
_cell.angle_alpha   90.00
_cell.angle_beta   90.00
_cell.angle_gamma   90.00
#
_symmetry.space_group_name_H-M   'P 1'
#
loop_
_entity.id
_entity.type
_entity.pdbx_description
1 polymer ?
#
loop_
_entity_poly.entity_id
_entity_poly.type
_entity_poly.pdbx_seq_one_letter_code
_entity_poly.pdbx_strand_id
1 'polypeptide(L)'
;PEALLPPAKLLDYLGPTALRAALALEPGAVSDPVRSRTGYHVLQVVERREDADVPFIEARPEVVAEFRRRSGERALRTYLDQLRRRGEIEIARRLP
;
A
#
# COMPACT_ATOMS: atom_id res chain seq x y z
N PRO A 1 15.10 -5.21 -3.85
CA PRO A 1 14.81 -4.99 -5.28
C PRO A 1 15.71 -3.91 -5.88
N GLU A 2 16.26 -4.14 -7.08
CA GLU A 2 17.13 -3.19 -7.81
C GLU A 2 16.35 -2.09 -8.56
N ALA A 3 15.07 -1.91 -8.24
CA ALA A 3 14.20 -0.93 -8.85
C ALA A 3 13.68 0.06 -7.80
N LEU A 4 13.30 1.26 -8.26
CA LEU A 4 12.67 2.27 -7.41
C LEU A 4 11.40 1.70 -6.77
N LEU A 5 11.26 1.94 -5.47
CA LEU A 5 10.14 1.45 -4.68
C LEU A 5 9.01 2.47 -4.67
N PRO A 6 7.76 2.08 -5.01
CA PRO A 6 6.63 2.98 -4.88
C PRO A 6 6.33 3.24 -3.39
N PRO A 7 5.79 4.43 -3.03
CA PRO A 7 5.46 4.79 -1.65
C PRO A 7 4.59 3.76 -0.92
N ALA A 8 3.65 3.12 -1.64
CA ALA A 8 2.80 2.08 -1.08
C ALA A 8 3.59 0.86 -0.56
N LYS A 9 4.66 0.45 -1.25
CA LYS A 9 5.51 -0.65 -0.79
C LYS A 9 6.35 -0.26 0.42
N LEU A 10 6.82 0.99 0.48
CA LEU A 10 7.51 1.50 1.66
C LEU A 10 6.57 1.53 2.88
N LEU A 11 5.29 1.87 2.68
CA LEU A 11 4.27 1.77 3.74
C LEU A 11 4.11 0.34 4.25
N ASP A 12 4.01 -0.64 3.35
CA ASP A 12 3.85 -2.06 3.71
C ASP A 12 5.06 -2.57 4.51
N TYR A 13 6.28 -2.20 4.12
CA TYR A 13 7.50 -2.70 4.75
C TYR A 13 7.88 -2.00 6.04
N LEU A 14 7.79 -0.67 6.06
CA LEU A 14 8.40 0.16 7.12
C LEU A 14 7.34 0.92 7.95
N GLY A 15 6.10 0.94 7.48
CA GLY A 15 5.01 1.66 8.11
C GLY A 15 5.02 3.17 7.84
N PRO A 16 4.01 3.88 8.35
CA PRO A 16 3.73 5.27 7.97
C PRO A 16 4.80 6.26 8.45
N THR A 17 5.44 6.00 9.59
CA THR A 17 6.44 6.92 10.15
C THR A 17 7.70 6.94 9.29
N ALA A 18 8.22 5.77 8.92
CA ALA A 18 9.39 5.64 8.07
C ALA A 18 9.12 6.16 6.65
N LEU A 19 7.92 5.90 6.10
CA LEU A 19 7.52 6.48 4.82
C LEU A 19 7.60 8.02 4.83
N ARG A 20 7.03 8.67 5.86
CA ARG A 20 7.07 10.14 5.97
C ARG A 20 8.50 10.68 6.03
N ALA A 21 9.37 10.03 6.80
CA ALA A 21 10.77 10.41 6.88
C ALA A 21 11.48 10.26 5.51
N ALA A 22 11.26 9.15 4.81
CA ALA A 22 11.83 8.93 3.48
C ALA A 22 11.37 9.98 2.46
N LEU A 23 10.10 10.38 2.48
CA LEU A 23 9.56 11.39 1.55
C LEU A 23 10.09 12.80 1.83
N ALA A 24 10.41 13.11 3.10
CA ALA A 24 10.92 14.41 3.53
C ALA A 24 12.45 14.58 3.33
N LEU A 25 13.19 13.49 3.17
CA LEU A 25 14.62 13.54 2.89
C LEU A 25 14.88 13.92 1.44
N GLU A 26 15.92 14.69 1.17
CA GLU A 26 16.46 14.89 -0.18
C GLU A 26 17.21 13.65 -0.69
N PRO A 27 17.31 13.42 -2.01
CA PRO A 27 18.18 12.37 -2.55
C PRO A 27 19.63 12.56 -2.07
N GLY A 28 20.27 11.48 -1.68
CA GLY A 28 21.59 11.43 -1.04
C GLY A 28 21.57 11.62 0.49
N ALA A 29 20.52 12.21 1.06
CA ALA A 29 20.45 12.50 2.49
C ALA A 29 20.12 11.26 3.34
N VAL A 30 20.63 11.25 4.58
CA VAL A 30 20.40 10.19 5.58
C VAL A 30 19.53 10.75 6.71
N SER A 31 18.56 9.97 7.17
CA SER A 31 17.68 10.36 8.29
C SER A 31 18.34 10.15 9.65
N ASP A 32 17.83 10.86 10.66
CA ASP A 32 17.94 10.40 12.04
C ASP A 32 17.24 9.04 12.24
N PRO A 33 17.53 8.30 13.32
CA PRO A 33 16.84 7.04 13.63
C PRO A 33 15.32 7.22 13.76
N VAL A 34 14.57 6.59 12.86
CA VAL A 34 13.10 6.64 12.81
C VAL A 34 12.51 5.45 13.53
N ARG A 35 11.74 5.71 14.59
CA ARG A 35 10.99 4.68 15.31
C ARG A 35 9.72 4.31 14.55
N SER A 36 9.52 3.03 14.30
CA SER A 36 8.30 2.46 13.73
C SER A 36 7.79 1.29 14.59
N ARG A 37 6.67 0.68 14.17
CA ARG A 37 6.11 -0.51 14.82
C ARG A 37 7.05 -1.73 14.74
N THR A 38 7.92 -1.77 13.73
CA THR A 38 8.84 -2.89 13.47
C THR A 38 10.24 -2.68 14.07
N GLY A 39 10.54 -1.49 14.63
CA GLY A 39 11.83 -1.19 15.24
C GLY A 39 12.34 0.22 14.90
N TYR A 40 13.66 0.40 14.89
CA TYR A 40 14.31 1.63 14.47
C TYR A 40 14.88 1.47 13.05
N HIS A 41 14.75 2.52 12.25
CA HIS A 41 15.18 2.53 10.85
C HIS A 41 16.01 3.79 10.59
N VAL A 42 17.16 3.63 9.94
CA VAL A 42 17.92 4.75 9.36
C VAL A 42 17.74 4.66 7.86
N LEU A 43 17.32 5.75 7.23
CA LEU A 43 16.89 5.78 5.85
C LEU A 43 17.85 6.64 5.03
N GLN A 44 18.18 6.21 3.82
CA GLN A 44 18.87 7.01 2.82
C GLN A 44 18.09 6.94 1.52
N VAL A 45 17.74 8.09 0.96
CA VAL A 45 17.09 8.16 -0.36
C VAL A 45 18.19 8.18 -1.42
N VAL A 46 18.40 7.09 -2.15
CA VAL A 46 19.48 7.02 -3.16
C VAL A 46 19.12 7.83 -4.42
N GLU A 47 17.89 7.63 -4.91
CA GLU A 47 17.36 8.29 -6.10
C GLU A 47 15.86 8.49 -5.88
N ARG A 48 15.31 9.56 -6.46
CA ARG A 48 13.88 9.80 -6.56
C ARG A 48 13.57 10.16 -8.01
N ARG A 49 12.55 9.53 -8.56
CA ARG A 49 11.93 10.01 -9.79
C ARG A 49 10.62 10.67 -9.42
N GLU A 50 10.46 11.91 -9.87
CA GLU A 50 9.15 12.53 -9.84
C GLU A 50 8.25 11.78 -10.81
N ASP A 51 7.00 11.58 -10.42
CA ASP A 51 6.01 11.04 -11.33
C ASP A 51 5.89 12.02 -12.51
N ALA A 52 6.02 11.52 -13.73
CA ALA A 52 5.77 12.35 -14.90
C ALA A 52 4.30 12.82 -14.85
N ASP A 53 4.05 14.09 -15.16
CA ASP A 53 2.71 14.60 -15.39
C ASP A 53 2.10 13.89 -16.61
N VAL A 54 1.51 12.72 -16.40
CA VAL A 54 0.80 11.98 -17.44
C VAL A 54 -0.54 12.68 -17.67
N PRO A 55 -0.83 13.16 -18.88
CA PRO A 55 -2.11 13.78 -19.18
C PRO A 55 -3.26 12.83 -18.85
N PHE A 56 -4.34 13.35 -18.26
CA PHE A 56 -5.47 12.52 -17.84
C PHE A 56 -6.03 11.65 -18.98
N ILE A 57 -6.03 12.15 -20.22
CA ILE A 57 -6.50 11.40 -21.39
C ILE A 57 -5.69 10.10 -21.60
N GLU A 58 -4.39 10.15 -21.39
CA GLU A 58 -3.49 9.00 -21.51
C GLU A 58 -3.66 8.05 -20.32
N ALA A 59 -3.80 8.58 -19.10
CA ALA A 59 -4.01 7.78 -17.89
C ALA A 59 -5.44 7.20 -17.76
N ARG A 60 -6.42 7.73 -18.50
CA ARG A 60 -7.84 7.38 -18.36
C ARG A 60 -8.12 5.88 -18.44
N PRO A 61 -7.56 5.10 -19.38
CA PRO A 61 -7.82 3.67 -19.46
C PRO A 61 -7.39 2.93 -18.19
N GLU A 62 -6.22 3.25 -17.65
CA GLU A 62 -5.68 2.64 -16.43
C GLU A 62 -6.51 3.02 -15.20
N VAL A 63 -6.86 4.30 -15.07
CA VAL A 63 -7.72 4.81 -13.98
C VAL A 63 -9.07 4.08 -13.99
N VAL A 64 -9.70 3.93 -15.15
CA VAL A 64 -10.98 3.22 -15.29
C VAL A 64 -10.83 1.73 -14.95
N ALA A 65 -9.76 1.08 -15.40
CA ALA A 65 -9.50 -0.33 -15.11
C ALA A 65 -9.34 -0.57 -13.60
N GLU A 66 -8.52 0.23 -12.93
CA GLU A 66 -8.29 0.15 -11.50
C GLU A 66 -9.56 0.49 -10.69
N PHE A 67 -10.33 1.48 -11.13
CA PHE A 67 -11.62 1.82 -10.51
C PHE A 67 -12.61 0.65 -10.59
N ARG A 68 -12.71 -0.01 -11.75
CA ARG A 68 -13.56 -1.20 -11.94
C ARG A 68 -13.11 -2.35 -11.05
N ARG A 69 -11.79 -2.64 -10.99
CA ARG A 69 -11.22 -3.67 -10.12
C ARG A 69 -11.58 -3.44 -8.66
N ARG A 70 -11.28 -2.25 -8.11
CA ARG A 70 -11.58 -1.89 -6.72
C ARG A 70 -13.07 -1.95 -6.41
N SER A 71 -13.92 -1.52 -7.35
CA SER A 71 -15.37 -1.54 -7.17
C SER A 71 -15.92 -2.97 -7.15
N GLY A 72 -15.42 -3.85 -8.03
CA GLY A 72 -15.73 -5.28 -8.01
C GLY A 72 -15.34 -5.96 -6.69
N GLU A 73 -14.12 -5.70 -6.20
CA GLU A 73 -13.65 -6.24 -4.91
C GLU A 73 -14.48 -5.76 -3.72
N ARG A 74 -14.96 -4.52 -3.74
CA ARG A 74 -15.87 -3.99 -2.70
C ARG A 74 -17.25 -4.65 -2.78
N ALA A 75 -17.80 -4.81 -3.99
CA ALA A 75 -19.09 -5.45 -4.20
C ALA A 75 -19.04 -6.92 -3.75
N LEU A 76 -17.99 -7.66 -4.12
CA LEU A 76 -17.78 -9.04 -3.70
C LEU A 76 -17.70 -9.18 -2.17
N ARG A 77 -16.89 -8.35 -1.51
CA ARG A 77 -16.80 -8.35 -0.04
C ARG A 77 -18.15 -8.10 0.61
N THR A 78 -18.87 -7.09 0.14
CA THR A 78 -20.21 -6.76 0.64
C THR A 78 -21.17 -7.93 0.46
N TYR A 79 -21.15 -8.58 -0.70
CA TYR A 79 -21.99 -9.74 -0.99
C TYR A 79 -21.66 -10.92 -0.07
N LEU A 80 -20.38 -11.25 0.11
CA LEU A 80 -19.94 -12.32 1.02
C LEU A 80 -20.34 -12.02 2.46
N ASP A 81 -20.21 -10.78 2.92
CA ASP A 81 -20.62 -10.39 4.27
C ASP A 81 -22.14 -10.50 4.47
N GLN A 82 -22.93 -10.16 3.44
CA GLN A 82 -24.39 -10.35 3.49
C GLN A 82 -24.79 -11.83 3.49
N LEU A 83 -24.10 -12.68 2.72
CA LEU A 83 -24.33 -14.13 2.74
C LEU A 83 -23.98 -14.69 4.12
N ARG A 84 -22.84 -14.27 4.69
CA ARG A 84 -22.40 -14.73 6.00
C ARG A 84 -23.38 -14.38 7.12
N ARG A 85 -24.03 -13.21 7.05
CA ARG A 85 -25.05 -12.79 8.03
C ARG A 85 -26.35 -13.59 7.91
N ARG A 86 -26.65 -14.13 6.73
CA ARG A 86 -27.90 -14.85 6.44
C ARG A 86 -27.77 -16.37 6.61
N GLY A 87 -26.56 -16.91 6.48
CA GLY A 87 -26.28 -18.32 6.72
C GLY A 87 -25.88 -18.59 8.17
N GLU A 88 -26.24 -19.77 8.67
CA GLU A 88 -25.67 -20.30 9.90
C GLU A 88 -24.25 -20.80 9.59
N ILE A 89 -23.23 -20.20 10.22
CA ILE A 89 -21.82 -20.57 10.02
C ILE A 89 -21.29 -21.14 11.33
N GLU A 90 -21.08 -22.45 11.37
CA GLU A 90 -20.35 -23.10 12.44
C GLU A 90 -18.89 -23.30 12.03
N ILE A 91 -17.97 -22.63 12.73
CA ILE A 91 -16.53 -22.90 12.60
C ILE A 91 -16.21 -24.01 13.60
N ALA A 92 -16.19 -25.27 13.15
CA ALA A 92 -15.75 -26.39 13.97
C ALA A 92 -14.33 -26.10 14.48
N ARG A 93 -14.15 -26.08 15.81
CA ARG A 93 -12.82 -25.92 16.40
C ARG A 93 -11.94 -27.07 15.93
N ARG A 94 -10.73 -26.72 15.49
CA ARG A 94 -9.66 -27.64 15.10
C ARG A 94 -9.63 -28.83 16.08
N LEU A 95 -9.87 -30.04 15.57
CA LEU A 95 -9.68 -31.28 16.32
C LEU A 95 -8.23 -31.33 16.85
N PRO A 96 -8.03 -31.76 18.11
CA PRO A 96 -6.71 -31.81 18.75
C PRO A 96 -5.72 -32.70 18.00
#